data_AF-A0A5K0VRS1-F1
#
_entry.id   AF-A0A5K0VRS1-F1
#
_cell.length_a   1.000
_cell.length_b   1.000
_cell.length_c   1.000
_cell.angle_alpha   90.00
_cell.angle_beta   90.00
_cell.angle_gamma   90.00
#
_symmetry.space_group_name_H-M   'P 1'
#
loop_
_entity.id
_entity.type
_entity.pdbx_description
1 polymer ?
#
loop_
_entity_poly.entity_id
_entity_poly.type
_entity_poly.pdbx_seq_one_letter_code
_entity_poly.pdbx_strand_id
1 'polypeptide(L)' 'YYFECVVCDLGGSLLCCDSCPRTYHLQCLSPPLK' A
#
# COMPACT_ATOMS: atom_id res chain seq x y z
N TYR A 1 8.29 -11.57 -6.27
CA TYR A 1 8.37 -10.60 -5.15
C TYR A 1 6.98 -10.00 -5.00
N TYR A 2 6.18 -10.53 -4.08
CA TYR A 2 4.79 -10.10 -3.89
C TYR A 2 4.75 -9.12 -2.73
N PHE A 3 4.71 -7.83 -3.07
CA PHE A 3 4.21 -6.82 -2.15
C PHE A 3 2.73 -6.65 -2.51
N GLU A 4 1.85 -6.90 -1.56
CA GLU A 4 0.39 -6.79 -1.71
C GLU A 4 -0.12 -5.70 -0.77
N CYS A 5 -1.23 -5.06 -1.11
CA CYS A 5 -1.82 -4.06 -0.23
C CYS A 5 -2.31 -4.72 1.05
N VAL A 6 -1.84 -4.30 2.21
CA VAL A 6 -2.31 -4.86 3.49
C VAL A 6 -3.77 -4.50 3.84
N VAL A 7 -4.46 -3.74 2.97
CA VAL A 7 -5.86 -3.33 3.14
C VAL A 7 -6.80 -4.15 2.26
N CYS A 8 -6.37 -4.52 1.06
CA CYS A 8 -7.21 -5.21 0.08
C CYS A 8 -6.56 -6.45 -0.53
N ASP A 9 -5.39 -6.84 -0.04
CA ASP A 9 -4.61 -8.01 -0.43
C ASP A 9 -4.38 -8.11 -1.96
N LEU A 10 -4.37 -6.95 -2.63
CA LEU A 10 -4.17 -6.82 -4.06
C LEU A 10 -2.78 -6.26 -4.36
N GLY A 11 -2.12 -6.87 -5.34
CA GLY A 11 -0.91 -6.35 -5.97
C GLY A 11 -1.21 -5.26 -7.01
N GLY A 12 -0.21 -4.44 -7.35
CA GLY A 12 -0.35 -3.37 -8.35
C GLY A 12 0.47 -2.13 -8.00
N SER A 13 -0.15 -0.96 -8.09
CA SER A 13 0.47 0.33 -7.76
C SER A 13 0.48 0.58 -6.25
N LEU A 14 1.41 -0.08 -5.58
CA LEU A 14 1.56 0.01 -4.13
C LEU A 14 2.67 0.98 -3.75
N LEU A 15 2.43 1.72 -2.68
CA LEU A 15 3.45 2.48 -1.98
C LEU A 15 4.07 1.63 -0.89
N CYS A 16 5.39 1.51 -0.95
CA CYS A 16 6.20 0.97 0.13
C CYS A 16 6.34 2.03 1.22
N CYS A 17 6.08 1.64 2.46
CA CYS A 17 6.41 2.51 3.59
C CYS A 17 7.93 2.45 3.84
N ASP A 18 8.65 3.57 3.76
CA ASP A 18 10.09 3.57 4.06
C ASP A 18 10.41 3.19 5.52
N SER A 19 9.41 3.30 6.41
CA SER A 19 9.55 2.96 7.83
C SER A 19 9.14 1.52 8.17
N CYS A 20 8.48 0.77 7.28
CA CYS A 20 7.94 -0.55 7.56
C CYS A 20 7.84 -1.42 6.30
N PRO A 21 7.91 -2.76 6.38
CA PRO A 21 7.80 -3.65 5.21
C PRO A 21 6.37 -3.76 4.64
N ARG A 22 5.48 -2.81 4.96
CA ARG A 22 4.07 -2.83 4.55
C ARG A 22 3.86 -1.98 3.32
N THR A 23 2.96 -2.46 2.47
CA THR A 23 2.57 -1.81 1.22
C THR A 23 1.11 -1.45 1.19
N TYR A 24 0.80 -0.29 0.63
CA TYR A 24 -0.55 0.28 0.62
C TYR A 24 -0.84 0.94 -0.72
N HIS A 25 -2.07 0.83 -1.23
CA HIS A 25 -2.51 1.71 -2.30
C HIS A 25 -2.71 3.13 -1.76
N LEU A 26 -2.38 4.14 -2.57
CA LEU A 26 -2.70 5.56 -2.28
C LEU A 26 -4.17 5.75 -1.89
N GLN A 27 -5.07 5.03 -2.55
CA GLN A 27 -6.51 5.08 -2.32
C GLN A 27 -6.96 4.28 -1.09
N CYS A 28 -6.16 3.31 -0.64
CA CYS A 28 -6.41 2.55 0.58
C CYS A 28 -5.85 3.24 1.84
N LEU A 29 -5.01 4.26 1.68
CA LEU A 29 -4.54 5.11 2.78
C LEU A 29 -5.69 6.02 3.23
N SER A 30 -5.84 6.19 4.55
CA SER A 30 -6.83 7.08 5.15
C SER A 30 -6.11 8.08 6.07
N PRO A 31 -6.16 9.41 5.79
CA PRO A 31 -6.82 10.04 4.65
C PRO A 31 -6.12 9.72 3.32
N PRO A 32 -6.86 9.67 2.18
CA PRO A 32 -6.26 9.51 0.88
C PRO A 32 -5.36 10.72 0.61
N LEU A 33 -4.06 10.49 0.43
CA LEU A 33 -3.14 11.54 -0.01
C LEU A 33 -3.57 11.97 -1.43
N LYS A 34 -3.99 13.23 -1.54
CA LYS A 34 -4.37 13.87 -2.79
C LYS A 34 -3.15 14.29 -3.60
#